data_AF-A0A146G428-F1
#
_entry.id   AF-A0A146G428-F1
#
_cell.length_a   1.000
_cell.length_b   1.000
_cell.length_c   1.000
_cell.angle_alpha   90.00
_cell.angle_beta   90.00
_cell.angle_gamma   90.00
#
_symmetry.space_group_name_H-M   'P 1'
#
loop_
_entity.id
_entity.type
_entity.pdbx_description
1 polymer ?
#
loop_
_entity_poly.entity_id
_entity_poly.type
_entity_poly.pdbx_seq_one_letter_code
_entity_poly.pdbx_strand_id
1 'polypeptide(L)'
;MLIALVLAVAGPVMAADVLVCTSENAPEEIRNAAAELAETAPLLKALQASGSSRATAQQTSEGLLEPAAYNLAAQNHLVVIGRPSQDPLMKKVLGEMVGIDEETRRLQSLGWGQFEGDVGWIESDRNPFLHSRRTKAAPDGTLLVKISGTSDAGVLAAVRAFQHGMLNGIVPAGTVSRPKTTLLDLDPLTDPAPVDLPETITINGKPAYLAGWSQIPANEYRAVLETTGTEPARMWRYKYLVPGFLGKKSLERWLSGPSLKAYGNTFEIIEFAEESAASQGVLKMTREGFKSAGIEGFKSARTGPQATDEVMEKPIWNITTLAAGRNIILATLPPDQTATLARLVQGATVKPQ
;
A
#
# COMPACT_ATOMS: atom_id res chain seq x y z
N MET A 1 21.97 -43.07 25.83
CA MET A 1 21.46 -41.69 25.95
C MET A 1 20.99 -41.27 24.57
N LEU A 2 19.70 -41.45 24.26
CA LEU A 2 19.14 -41.14 22.94
C LEU A 2 18.62 -39.70 22.97
N ILE A 3 19.21 -38.83 22.14
CA ILE A 3 18.70 -37.46 21.93
C ILE A 3 17.47 -37.59 21.03
N ALA A 4 16.28 -37.45 21.60
CA ALA A 4 15.05 -37.32 20.84
C ALA A 4 15.01 -35.94 20.20
N LEU A 5 15.31 -35.89 18.89
CA LEU A 5 15.08 -34.72 18.05
C LEU A 5 13.57 -34.53 17.90
N VAL A 6 12.98 -33.66 18.71
CA VAL A 6 11.59 -33.21 18.51
C VAL A 6 11.58 -32.31 17.27
N LEU A 7 11.34 -32.92 16.11
CA LEU A 7 10.90 -32.19 14.93
C LEU A 7 9.53 -31.59 15.26
N ALA A 8 9.52 -30.30 15.62
CA ALA A 8 8.31 -29.51 15.61
C ALA A 8 7.79 -29.49 14.17
N VAL A 9 6.85 -30.39 13.87
CA VAL A 9 6.02 -30.29 12.68
C VAL A 9 5.23 -29.00 12.87
N ALA A 10 5.65 -27.93 12.21
CA ALA A 10 4.81 -26.76 12.04
C ALA A 10 3.53 -27.25 11.34
N GLY A 11 2.44 -27.34 12.10
CA GLY A 11 1.13 -27.62 11.54
C GLY A 11 0.82 -26.59 10.44
N PRO A 12 -0.10 -26.89 9.52
CA PRO A 12 -0.51 -25.92 8.52
C PRO A 12 -0.92 -24.63 9.23
N VAL A 13 -0.23 -23.53 8.93
CA VAL A 13 -0.64 -22.19 9.37
C VAL A 13 -2.05 -22.01 8.83
N MET A 14 -3.06 -22.03 9.70
CA MET A 14 -4.42 -21.73 9.27
C MET A 14 -4.40 -20.31 8.70
N ALA A 15 -4.80 -20.16 7.45
CA ALA A 15 -4.88 -18.83 6.84
C ALA A 15 -5.82 -17.95 7.67
N ALA A 16 -5.43 -16.69 7.83
CA ALA A 16 -6.18 -15.68 8.56
C ALA A 16 -7.52 -15.39 7.87
N ASP A 17 -8.49 -14.83 8.59
CA ASP A 17 -9.63 -14.16 7.98
C ASP A 17 -9.34 -12.66 7.85
N VAL A 18 -10.13 -11.95 7.06
CA VAL A 18 -10.18 -10.48 7.07
C VAL A 18 -11.40 -10.07 7.88
N LEU A 19 -11.18 -9.42 9.01
CA LEU A 19 -12.23 -8.83 9.82
C LEU A 19 -12.43 -7.38 9.40
N VAL A 20 -13.56 -7.09 8.76
CA VAL A 20 -13.99 -5.72 8.49
C VAL A 20 -14.71 -5.21 9.74
N CYS A 21 -14.11 -4.20 10.36
CA CYS A 21 -14.45 -3.72 11.69
C CYS A 21 -15.08 -2.33 11.59
N THR A 22 -16.28 -2.20 12.15
CA THR A 22 -16.95 -0.91 12.36
C THR A 22 -17.51 -0.88 13.79
N SER A 23 -17.62 0.31 14.39
CA SER A 23 -18.36 0.48 15.64
C SER A 23 -19.83 0.11 15.46
N GLU A 24 -20.43 -0.51 16.48
CA GLU A 24 -21.89 -0.75 16.54
C GLU A 24 -22.68 0.56 16.36
N ASN A 25 -22.13 1.67 16.86
CA ASN A 25 -22.74 3.00 16.80
C ASN A 25 -22.36 3.80 15.55
N ALA A 26 -21.64 3.22 14.60
CA ALA A 26 -21.31 3.90 13.35
C ALA A 26 -22.59 4.27 12.57
N PRO A 27 -22.58 5.35 11.77
CA PRO A 27 -23.66 5.64 10.82
C PRO A 27 -24.00 4.44 9.93
N GLU A 28 -25.27 4.30 9.56
CA GLU A 28 -25.74 3.15 8.77
C GLU A 28 -25.04 3.07 7.42
N GLU A 29 -24.80 4.21 6.78
CA GLU A 29 -24.10 4.31 5.50
C GLU A 29 -22.67 3.74 5.59
N ILE A 30 -21.98 3.98 6.70
CA ILE A 30 -20.62 3.45 6.92
C ILE A 30 -20.65 1.95 7.12
N ARG A 31 -21.61 1.42 7.90
CA ARG A 31 -21.77 -0.03 8.08
C ARG A 31 -22.12 -0.74 6.76
N ASN A 32 -23.00 -0.15 5.96
CA ASN A 32 -23.37 -0.69 4.65
C ASN A 32 -22.18 -0.68 3.68
N ALA A 33 -21.45 0.43 3.60
CA ALA A 33 -20.26 0.52 2.76
C ALA A 33 -19.15 -0.47 3.20
N ALA A 34 -19.01 -0.70 4.52
CA ALA A 34 -18.12 -1.72 5.06
C ALA A 34 -18.55 -3.14 4.70
N ALA A 35 -19.86 -3.42 4.69
CA ALA A 35 -20.41 -4.71 4.28
C ALA A 35 -20.07 -5.06 2.81
N GLU A 36 -20.09 -4.06 1.93
CA GLU A 36 -19.81 -4.22 0.50
C GLU A 36 -18.32 -4.46 0.16
N LEU A 37 -17.39 -4.22 1.10
CA LEU A 37 -15.94 -4.33 0.83
C LEU A 37 -15.51 -5.73 0.43
N ALA A 38 -16.15 -6.76 0.97
CA ALA A 38 -15.78 -8.16 0.75
C ALA A 38 -15.80 -8.55 -0.74
N GLU A 39 -16.65 -7.91 -1.54
CA GLU A 39 -16.87 -8.24 -2.95
C GLU A 39 -16.13 -7.32 -3.92
N THR A 40 -15.69 -6.15 -3.44
CA THR A 40 -15.27 -5.04 -4.29
C THR A 40 -13.78 -4.75 -4.21
N ALA A 41 -13.20 -4.72 -3.01
CA ALA A 41 -11.84 -4.23 -2.79
C ALA A 41 -10.72 -5.15 -3.34
N PRO A 42 -9.84 -4.65 -4.25
CA PRO A 42 -8.75 -5.43 -4.83
C PRO A 42 -7.81 -6.07 -3.81
N LEU A 43 -7.50 -5.40 -2.71
CA LEU A 43 -6.64 -5.94 -1.66
C LEU A 43 -7.23 -7.22 -1.03
N LEU A 44 -8.55 -7.24 -0.78
CA LEU A 44 -9.19 -8.39 -0.14
C LEU A 44 -9.22 -9.59 -1.08
N LYS A 45 -9.51 -9.34 -2.37
CA LYS A 45 -9.41 -10.35 -3.43
C LYS A 45 -7.99 -10.90 -3.57
N ALA A 46 -6.98 -10.02 -3.57
CA ALA A 46 -5.58 -10.42 -3.66
C ALA A 46 -5.15 -11.26 -2.46
N LEU A 47 -5.59 -10.93 -1.24
CA LEU A 47 -5.29 -11.72 -0.03
C LEU A 47 -5.92 -13.12 -0.08
N GLN A 48 -7.16 -13.23 -0.56
CA GLN A 48 -7.81 -14.54 -0.74
C GLN A 48 -7.11 -15.35 -1.84
N ALA A 49 -6.87 -14.74 -3.00
CA ALA A 49 -6.22 -15.40 -4.14
C ALA A 49 -4.77 -15.83 -3.85
N SER A 50 -4.05 -15.10 -2.99
CA SER A 50 -2.70 -15.48 -2.53
C SER A 50 -2.69 -16.54 -1.42
N GLY A 51 -3.87 -16.99 -0.96
CA GLY A 51 -4.02 -17.90 0.18
C GLY A 51 -3.61 -17.28 1.52
N SER A 52 -3.53 -15.94 1.58
CA SER A 52 -3.21 -15.18 2.79
C SER A 52 -4.46 -14.92 3.65
N SER A 53 -5.64 -15.00 3.04
CA SER A 53 -6.94 -14.96 3.71
C SER A 53 -7.81 -16.16 3.30
N ARG A 54 -8.66 -16.66 4.21
CA ARG A 54 -9.71 -17.65 3.87
C ARG A 54 -11.02 -16.97 3.47
N ALA A 55 -11.46 -16.02 4.28
CA ALA A 55 -12.74 -15.36 4.14
C ALA A 55 -12.68 -13.92 4.67
N THR A 56 -13.69 -13.14 4.30
CA THR A 56 -13.96 -11.83 4.88
C THR A 56 -15.20 -11.92 5.74
N ALA A 57 -15.13 -11.40 6.96
CA ALA A 57 -16.22 -11.39 7.92
C ALA A 57 -16.39 -9.99 8.52
N GLN A 58 -17.63 -9.64 8.85
CA GLN A 58 -17.94 -8.44 9.61
C GLN A 58 -17.65 -8.67 11.10
N GLN A 59 -17.17 -7.64 11.77
CA GLN A 59 -16.87 -7.67 13.20
C GLN A 59 -17.14 -6.30 13.82
N THR A 60 -17.58 -6.28 15.07
CA THR A 60 -17.73 -5.02 15.81
C THR A 60 -16.38 -4.59 16.40
N SER A 61 -16.08 -3.30 16.28
CA SER A 61 -14.85 -2.71 16.79
C SER A 61 -14.71 -2.89 18.30
N GLU A 62 -15.80 -2.73 19.05
CA GLU A 62 -15.88 -2.90 20.50
C GLU A 62 -15.49 -4.32 20.92
N GLY A 63 -15.97 -5.34 20.20
CA GLY A 63 -15.70 -6.73 20.51
C GLY A 63 -14.21 -7.10 20.44
N LEU A 64 -13.41 -6.41 19.62
CA LEU A 64 -11.97 -6.64 19.49
C LEU A 64 -11.12 -5.94 20.56
N LEU A 65 -11.72 -5.05 21.35
CA LEU A 65 -11.03 -4.36 22.45
C LEU A 65 -11.06 -5.13 23.76
N GLU A 66 -11.91 -6.16 23.86
CA GLU A 66 -11.93 -7.07 24.99
C GLU A 66 -10.62 -7.85 25.09
N PRO A 67 -9.98 -7.95 26.28
CA PRO A 67 -8.70 -8.65 26.42
C PRO A 67 -8.71 -10.09 25.88
N ALA A 68 -9.84 -10.78 25.98
CA ALA A 68 -10.02 -12.13 25.44
C ALA A 68 -9.97 -12.18 23.91
N ALA A 69 -10.35 -11.10 23.22
CA ALA A 69 -10.42 -10.99 21.77
C ALA A 69 -9.09 -10.54 21.12
N TYR A 70 -8.05 -10.20 21.89
CA TYR A 70 -6.77 -9.76 21.32
C TYR A 70 -6.08 -10.85 20.49
N ASN A 71 -6.22 -12.12 20.88
CA ASN A 71 -5.73 -13.22 20.07
C ASN A 71 -6.47 -13.30 18.72
N LEU A 72 -7.78 -13.09 18.73
CA LEU A 72 -8.57 -13.03 17.50
C LEU A 72 -8.11 -11.87 16.61
N ALA A 73 -7.94 -10.67 17.18
CA ALA A 73 -7.44 -9.51 16.47
C ALA A 73 -6.04 -9.75 15.89
N ALA A 74 -5.13 -10.40 16.64
CA ALA A 74 -3.77 -10.69 16.18
C ALA A 74 -3.73 -11.76 15.08
N GLN A 75 -4.60 -12.77 15.15
CA GLN A 75 -4.65 -13.91 14.23
C GLN A 75 -5.30 -13.59 12.89
N ASN A 76 -5.95 -12.43 12.76
CA ASN A 76 -6.66 -12.03 11.55
C ASN A 76 -6.12 -10.73 10.95
N HIS A 77 -6.37 -10.53 9.67
CA HIS A 77 -6.26 -9.22 9.04
C HIS A 77 -7.40 -8.34 9.54
N LEU A 78 -7.14 -7.05 9.70
CA LEU A 78 -8.12 -6.08 10.16
C LEU A 78 -8.31 -5.00 9.09
N VAL A 79 -9.56 -4.66 8.77
CA VAL A 79 -9.91 -3.43 8.06
C VAL A 79 -10.79 -2.64 9.00
N VAL A 80 -10.25 -1.61 9.64
CA VAL A 80 -10.98 -0.80 10.64
C VAL A 80 -11.48 0.46 9.98
N ILE A 81 -12.80 0.71 10.09
CA ILE A 81 -13.49 1.77 9.37
C ILE A 81 -14.31 2.60 10.34
N GLY A 82 -14.06 3.90 10.38
CA GLY A 82 -14.83 4.82 11.20
C GLY A 82 -14.06 6.05 11.61
N ARG A 83 -14.73 6.92 12.37
CA ARG A 83 -14.13 8.14 12.94
C ARG A 83 -13.52 7.86 14.32
N PRO A 84 -12.35 8.43 14.66
CA PRO A 84 -11.72 8.20 15.97
C PRO A 84 -12.59 8.61 17.17
N SER A 85 -13.49 9.59 17.01
CA SER A 85 -14.41 10.00 18.07
C SER A 85 -15.53 8.98 18.35
N GLN A 86 -15.89 8.16 17.36
CA GLN A 86 -17.01 7.22 17.40
C GLN A 86 -16.58 5.76 17.49
N ASP A 87 -15.42 5.41 16.92
CA ASP A 87 -14.91 4.05 16.89
C ASP A 87 -13.69 3.91 17.83
N PRO A 88 -13.83 3.21 18.96
CA PRO A 88 -12.76 3.08 19.95
C PRO A 88 -11.59 2.22 19.44
N LEU A 89 -11.83 1.29 18.49
CA LEU A 89 -10.77 0.50 17.87
C LEU A 89 -9.97 1.38 16.91
N MET A 90 -10.65 2.17 16.06
CA MET A 90 -9.99 3.15 15.20
C MET A 90 -9.11 4.09 16.03
N LYS A 91 -9.66 4.68 17.11
CA LYS A 91 -8.90 5.54 18.02
C LYS A 91 -7.64 4.88 18.56
N LYS A 92 -7.71 3.58 18.86
CA LYS A 92 -6.57 2.80 19.38
C LYS A 92 -5.52 2.52 18.31
N VAL A 93 -5.92 2.30 17.06
CA VAL A 93 -5.01 1.87 15.98
C VAL A 93 -4.56 2.99 15.07
N LEU A 94 -5.14 4.19 15.15
CA LEU A 94 -4.86 5.34 14.28
C LEU A 94 -3.36 5.60 14.13
N GLY A 95 -2.62 5.54 15.24
CA GLY A 95 -1.18 5.79 15.29
C GLY A 95 -0.85 7.28 15.33
N GLU A 96 0.43 7.62 15.21
CA GLU A 96 0.93 9.01 15.37
C GLU A 96 1.27 9.70 14.04
N MET A 97 1.18 8.97 12.91
CA MET A 97 1.53 9.47 11.57
C MET A 97 0.42 10.32 10.93
N VAL A 98 -0.75 10.36 11.56
CA VAL A 98 -1.91 11.14 11.14
C VAL A 98 -2.54 11.82 12.36
N GLY A 99 -2.93 13.08 12.22
CA GLY A 99 -3.80 13.80 13.13
C GLY A 99 -5.13 14.07 12.43
N ILE A 100 -6.22 13.62 13.03
CA ILE A 100 -7.58 13.90 12.55
C ILE A 100 -8.29 14.68 13.66
N ASP A 101 -8.65 15.92 13.34
CA ASP A 101 -9.50 16.76 14.17
C ASP A 101 -10.86 16.88 13.48
N GLU A 102 -11.86 16.22 14.07
CA GLU A 102 -13.22 16.17 13.53
C GLU A 102 -14.01 17.46 13.82
N GLU A 103 -13.64 18.22 14.86
CA GLU A 103 -14.32 19.46 15.24
C GLU A 103 -13.96 20.57 14.26
N THR A 104 -12.66 20.74 13.99
CA THR A 104 -12.16 21.72 13.00
C THR A 104 -12.13 21.17 11.58
N ARG A 105 -12.53 19.90 11.39
CA ARG A 105 -12.44 19.16 10.12
C ARG A 105 -11.05 19.23 9.48
N ARG A 106 -10.02 19.07 10.30
CA ARG A 106 -8.63 19.16 9.86
C ARG A 106 -7.97 17.79 9.87
N LEU A 107 -7.35 17.44 8.75
CA LEU A 107 -6.49 16.28 8.62
C LEU A 107 -5.05 16.74 8.42
N GLN A 108 -4.14 16.17 9.20
CA GLN A 108 -2.70 16.34 9.03
C GLN A 108 -2.05 14.97 8.90
N SER A 109 -1.26 14.77 7.85
CA SER A 109 -0.48 13.54 7.72
C SER A 109 0.93 13.84 7.23
N LEU A 110 1.91 13.13 7.78
CA LEU A 110 3.30 13.31 7.38
C LEU A 110 3.48 12.93 5.90
N GLY A 111 4.02 13.85 5.11
CA GLY A 111 4.28 13.64 3.68
C GLY A 111 3.16 14.10 2.74
N TRP A 112 1.96 14.39 3.24
CA TRP A 112 0.86 14.95 2.43
C TRP A 112 0.41 16.36 2.85
N GLY A 113 0.73 16.77 4.08
CA GLY A 113 0.48 18.11 4.58
C GLY A 113 -0.79 18.21 5.43
N GLN A 114 -1.39 19.40 5.40
CA GLN A 114 -2.60 19.73 6.17
C GLN A 114 -3.76 20.09 5.25
N PHE A 115 -4.94 19.57 5.58
CA PHE A 115 -6.18 19.76 4.83
C PHE A 115 -7.31 20.15 5.78
N GLU A 116 -8.15 21.08 5.38
CA GLU A 116 -9.40 21.44 6.05
C GLU A 116 -10.58 21.16 5.13
N GLY A 117 -11.63 20.53 5.70
CA GLY A 117 -12.82 20.10 4.98
C GLY A 117 -13.15 18.63 5.22
N ASP A 118 -14.06 18.09 4.41
CA ASP A 118 -14.42 16.67 4.46
C ASP A 118 -13.35 15.86 3.73
N VAL A 119 -12.52 15.14 4.49
CA VAL A 119 -11.32 14.47 4.00
C VAL A 119 -11.27 13.06 4.56
N GLY A 120 -11.16 12.08 3.67
CA GLY A 120 -10.90 10.69 3.97
C GLY A 120 -9.42 10.35 3.98
N TRP A 121 -9.06 9.27 4.66
CA TRP A 121 -7.70 8.78 4.77
C TRP A 121 -7.67 7.25 4.83
N ILE A 122 -6.70 6.68 4.12
CA ILE A 122 -6.47 5.25 4.04
C ILE A 122 -5.00 4.99 4.37
N GLU A 123 -4.73 4.04 5.25
CA GLU A 123 -3.37 3.55 5.51
C GLU A 123 -3.37 2.05 5.75
N SER A 124 -2.47 1.36 5.05
CA SER A 124 -2.18 -0.04 5.22
C SER A 124 -0.87 -0.22 6.01
N ASP A 125 -0.91 -1.00 7.07
CA ASP A 125 0.25 -1.27 7.94
C ASP A 125 0.21 -2.69 8.51
N ARG A 126 1.19 -3.02 9.35
CA ARG A 126 1.21 -4.24 10.16
C ARG A 126 0.16 -4.16 11.25
N ASN A 127 -0.41 -5.31 11.56
CA ASN A 127 -1.36 -5.42 12.65
C ASN A 127 -0.66 -5.22 14.02
N PRO A 128 -0.98 -4.17 14.80
CA PRO A 128 -0.30 -3.89 16.06
C PRO A 128 -0.61 -4.93 17.15
N PHE A 129 -1.70 -5.69 17.03
CA PHE A 129 -2.06 -6.74 17.99
C PHE A 129 -1.06 -7.92 17.98
N LEU A 130 -0.28 -8.07 16.91
CA LEU A 130 0.83 -9.05 16.81
C LEU A 130 1.89 -8.87 17.91
N HIS A 131 2.06 -7.64 18.39
CA HIS A 131 3.12 -7.29 19.35
C HIS A 131 2.56 -7.00 20.75
N SER A 132 1.27 -7.26 20.98
CA SER A 132 0.65 -7.05 22.28
C SER A 132 1.11 -8.09 23.29
N ARG A 133 1.43 -7.65 24.52
CA ARG A 133 1.70 -8.54 25.66
C ARG A 133 0.51 -9.44 26.04
N ARG A 134 -0.68 -9.12 25.53
CA ARG A 134 -1.91 -9.90 25.76
C ARG A 134 -2.05 -11.07 24.77
N THR A 135 -1.25 -11.10 23.72
CA THR A 135 -1.28 -12.14 22.69
C THR A 135 -0.33 -13.26 23.06
N LYS A 136 -0.85 -14.47 23.29
CA LYS A 136 -0.04 -15.61 23.78
C LYS A 136 0.82 -16.23 22.68
N ALA A 137 0.34 -16.22 21.44
CA ALA A 137 1.04 -16.68 20.25
C ALA A 137 0.52 -15.88 19.05
N ALA A 138 1.28 -14.89 18.61
CA ALA A 138 0.93 -14.11 17.42
C ALA A 138 1.26 -14.93 16.16
N PRO A 139 0.45 -14.86 15.09
CA PRO A 139 0.79 -15.49 13.82
C PRO A 139 2.03 -14.82 13.20
N ASP A 140 2.64 -15.52 12.24
CA ASP A 140 3.78 -15.03 11.49
C ASP A 140 3.44 -13.87 10.54
N GLY A 141 2.23 -13.31 10.53
CA GLY A 141 1.94 -12.07 9.83
C GLY A 141 0.46 -11.80 9.58
N THR A 142 -0.01 -10.63 10.01
CA THR A 142 -1.31 -10.08 9.65
C THR A 142 -1.21 -8.58 9.38
N LEU A 143 -2.21 -8.04 8.69
CA LEU A 143 -2.24 -6.67 8.18
C LEU A 143 -3.35 -5.90 8.88
N LEU A 144 -3.18 -4.59 8.96
CA LEU A 144 -4.19 -3.64 9.37
C LEU A 144 -4.38 -2.62 8.24
N VAL A 145 -5.61 -2.43 7.79
CA VAL A 145 -6.02 -1.29 6.97
C VAL A 145 -6.87 -0.38 7.84
N LYS A 146 -6.56 0.91 7.83
CA LYS A 146 -7.29 1.94 8.54
C LYS A 146 -7.97 2.83 7.52
N ILE A 147 -9.29 2.97 7.62
CA ILE A 147 -10.08 3.86 6.76
C ILE A 147 -10.82 4.83 7.67
N SER A 148 -10.44 6.09 7.61
CA SER A 148 -10.97 7.13 8.51
C SER A 148 -11.15 8.46 7.78
N GLY A 149 -11.52 9.50 8.51
CA GLY A 149 -11.70 10.83 7.96
C GLY A 149 -12.15 11.86 8.98
N THR A 150 -12.16 13.12 8.55
CA THR A 150 -12.60 14.27 9.36
C THR A 150 -14.12 14.35 9.56
N SER A 151 -14.89 13.62 8.74
CA SER A 151 -16.34 13.53 8.78
C SER A 151 -16.83 12.20 8.18
N ASP A 152 -18.11 11.90 8.33
CA ASP A 152 -18.71 10.68 7.75
C ASP A 152 -18.60 10.66 6.21
N ALA A 153 -18.74 11.83 5.58
CA ALA A 153 -18.51 11.99 4.13
C ALA A 153 -17.06 11.67 3.74
N GLY A 154 -16.09 12.13 4.54
CA GLY A 154 -14.67 11.79 4.37
C GLY A 154 -14.41 10.28 4.49
N VAL A 155 -14.97 9.64 5.52
CA VAL A 155 -14.84 8.17 5.69
C VAL A 155 -15.43 7.44 4.49
N LEU A 156 -16.64 7.79 4.04
CA LEU A 156 -17.28 7.16 2.89
C LEU A 156 -16.48 7.35 1.59
N ALA A 157 -15.88 8.52 1.37
CA ALA A 157 -15.00 8.76 0.23
C ALA A 157 -13.76 7.86 0.27
N ALA A 158 -13.15 7.69 1.45
CA ALA A 158 -12.02 6.77 1.63
C ALA A 158 -12.40 5.30 1.45
N VAL A 159 -13.59 4.88 1.93
CA VAL A 159 -14.10 3.52 1.68
C VAL A 159 -14.24 3.28 0.17
N ARG A 160 -14.84 4.22 -0.57
CA ARG A 160 -14.98 4.12 -2.03
C ARG A 160 -13.62 4.05 -2.73
N ALA A 161 -12.67 4.91 -2.36
CA ALA A 161 -11.34 4.86 -2.93
C ALA A 161 -10.62 3.52 -2.66
N PHE A 162 -10.81 2.93 -1.47
CA PHE A 162 -10.31 1.59 -1.15
C PHE A 162 -10.99 0.50 -2.00
N GLN A 163 -12.30 0.61 -2.25
CA GLN A 163 -13.02 -0.27 -3.20
C GLN A 163 -12.45 -0.17 -4.62
N HIS A 164 -11.96 1.00 -5.02
CA HIS A 164 -11.27 1.24 -6.29
C HIS A 164 -9.75 0.98 -6.22
N GLY A 165 -9.27 0.35 -5.15
CA GLY A 165 -7.90 -0.15 -5.03
C GLY A 165 -6.88 0.81 -4.42
N MET A 166 -7.27 1.97 -3.89
CA MET A 166 -6.34 2.83 -3.16
C MET A 166 -5.96 2.17 -1.82
N LEU A 167 -4.67 1.93 -1.59
CA LEU A 167 -4.11 1.27 -0.40
C LEU A 167 -3.66 2.27 0.67
N ASN A 168 -3.14 3.42 0.24
CA ASN A 168 -2.61 4.47 1.11
C ASN A 168 -2.81 5.83 0.43
N GLY A 169 -3.38 6.80 1.15
CA GLY A 169 -3.58 8.14 0.63
C GLY A 169 -4.64 8.94 1.36
N ILE A 170 -4.91 10.14 0.81
CA ILE A 170 -5.91 11.09 1.27
C ILE A 170 -6.95 11.29 0.16
N VAL A 171 -8.23 11.39 0.55
CA VAL A 171 -9.36 11.45 -0.39
C VAL A 171 -10.28 12.60 -0.01
N PRO A 172 -10.25 13.73 -0.73
CA PRO A 172 -11.23 14.80 -0.56
C PRO A 172 -12.66 14.31 -0.85
N ALA A 173 -13.60 14.65 0.04
CA ALA A 173 -15.04 14.41 -0.13
C ALA A 173 -15.75 15.74 -0.48
N GLY A 174 -15.28 16.40 -1.54
CA GLY A 174 -15.71 17.74 -1.94
C GLY A 174 -14.54 18.73 -1.95
N THR A 175 -14.84 20.01 -1.76
CA THR A 175 -13.82 21.06 -1.72
C THR A 175 -13.05 21.00 -0.40
N VAL A 176 -11.73 21.03 -0.50
CA VAL A 176 -10.80 21.09 0.65
C VAL A 176 -9.90 22.30 0.49
N SER A 177 -9.51 22.91 1.61
CA SER A 177 -8.52 23.99 1.64
C SER A 177 -7.23 23.50 2.30
N ARG A 178 -6.11 24.18 2.01
CA ARG A 178 -4.86 24.01 2.74
C ARG A 178 -4.67 25.20 3.67
N PRO A 179 -4.89 25.05 4.99
CA PRO A 179 -4.72 26.16 5.92
C PRO A 179 -3.26 26.61 6.06
N LYS A 180 -2.31 25.70 5.77
CA LYS A 180 -0.88 25.97 5.82
C LYS A 180 -0.20 25.27 4.66
N THR A 181 0.59 26.03 3.89
CA THR A 181 1.41 25.48 2.81
C THR A 181 2.83 25.19 3.31
N THR A 182 3.35 24.02 2.99
CA THR A 182 4.75 23.61 3.24
C THR A 182 5.43 23.15 1.95
N LEU A 183 6.76 23.01 1.97
CA LEU A 183 7.53 22.49 0.82
C LEU A 183 7.21 21.03 0.49
N LEU A 184 6.55 20.31 1.41
CA LEU A 184 6.18 18.90 1.33
C LEU A 184 4.65 18.72 1.21
N ASP A 185 3.97 19.70 0.62
CA ASP A 185 2.55 19.58 0.32
C ASP A 185 2.35 19.15 -1.13
N LEU A 186 1.42 18.23 -1.34
CA LEU A 186 1.02 17.76 -2.66
C LEU A 186 -0.48 17.52 -2.69
N ASP A 187 -1.14 18.02 -3.73
CA ASP A 187 -2.58 17.80 -3.93
C ASP A 187 -2.90 16.31 -4.08
N PRO A 188 -3.94 15.79 -3.38
CA PRO A 188 -4.21 14.37 -3.38
C PRO A 188 -4.52 13.88 -4.78
N LEU A 189 -3.75 12.89 -5.23
CA LEU A 189 -4.00 12.21 -6.50
C LEU A 189 -5.07 11.14 -6.29
N THR A 190 -6.34 11.48 -6.53
CA THR A 190 -7.48 10.60 -6.18
C THR A 190 -7.72 9.48 -7.19
N ASP A 191 -7.15 9.58 -8.39
CA ASP A 191 -7.34 8.61 -9.46
C ASP A 191 -6.13 7.69 -9.62
N PRO A 192 -6.34 6.40 -9.96
CA PRO A 192 -5.25 5.52 -10.35
C PRO A 192 -4.56 6.05 -11.62
N ALA A 193 -3.39 5.49 -11.94
CA ALA A 193 -2.77 5.76 -13.22
C ALA A 193 -3.75 5.38 -14.35
N PRO A 194 -3.80 6.14 -15.45
CA PRO A 194 -4.73 5.91 -16.56
C PRO A 194 -4.26 4.72 -17.43
N VAL A 195 -4.04 3.56 -16.80
CA VAL A 195 -3.57 2.32 -17.40
C VAL A 195 -4.23 1.14 -16.70
N ASP A 196 -4.78 0.23 -17.49
CA ASP A 196 -5.35 -1.02 -17.00
C ASP A 196 -4.21 -2.02 -16.77
N LEU A 197 -3.75 -2.11 -15.52
CA LEU A 197 -2.76 -3.11 -15.13
C LEU A 197 -3.45 -4.47 -14.93
N PRO A 198 -2.81 -5.58 -15.34
CA PRO A 198 -3.37 -6.91 -15.18
C PRO A 198 -3.52 -7.26 -13.69
N GLU A 199 -4.65 -7.89 -13.35
CA GLU A 199 -4.95 -8.34 -12.00
C GLU A 199 -3.97 -9.42 -11.51
N THR A 200 -3.35 -10.17 -12.42
CA THR A 200 -2.39 -11.23 -12.09
C THR A 200 -1.18 -11.18 -13.01
N ILE A 201 0.01 -11.32 -12.43
CA ILE A 201 1.29 -11.46 -13.12
C ILE A 201 2.07 -12.66 -12.54
N THR A 202 3.24 -12.98 -13.09
CA THR A 202 4.09 -14.07 -12.58
C THR A 202 5.35 -13.53 -11.92
N ILE A 203 5.53 -13.77 -10.62
CA ILE A 203 6.78 -13.43 -9.90
C ILE A 203 7.46 -14.72 -9.44
N ASN A 204 8.69 -14.96 -9.93
CA ASN A 204 9.50 -16.14 -9.57
C ASN A 204 8.74 -17.48 -9.77
N GLY A 205 8.01 -17.60 -10.88
CA GLY A 205 7.23 -18.80 -11.21
C GLY A 205 5.94 -18.99 -10.41
N LYS A 206 5.52 -17.99 -9.62
CA LYS A 206 4.27 -18.01 -8.86
C LYS A 206 3.32 -16.91 -9.36
N PRO A 207 2.00 -17.12 -9.33
CA PRO A 207 1.06 -16.04 -9.57
C PRO A 207 1.23 -14.96 -8.49
N ALA A 208 1.15 -13.70 -8.88
CA ALA A 208 1.11 -12.56 -7.99
C ALA A 208 -0.08 -11.67 -8.35
N TYR A 209 -0.82 -11.21 -7.36
CA TYR A 209 -2.13 -10.60 -7.53
C TYR A 209 -2.09 -9.11 -7.22
N LEU A 210 -2.69 -8.28 -8.07
CA LEU A 210 -2.73 -6.84 -7.89
C LEU A 210 -3.55 -6.50 -6.63
N ALA A 211 -2.88 -5.98 -5.61
CA ALA A 211 -3.53 -5.57 -4.36
C ALA A 211 -4.14 -4.16 -4.46
N GLY A 212 -3.57 -3.30 -5.30
CA GLY A 212 -4.00 -1.91 -5.41
C GLY A 212 -2.84 -0.96 -5.65
N TRP A 213 -3.08 0.32 -5.40
CA TRP A 213 -2.15 1.42 -5.65
C TRP A 213 -2.10 2.40 -4.48
N SER A 214 -0.99 3.10 -4.33
CA SER A 214 -0.83 4.14 -3.30
C SER A 214 -0.56 5.49 -3.93
N GLN A 215 -1.11 6.54 -3.31
CA GLN A 215 -0.63 7.90 -3.51
C GLN A 215 0.80 8.01 -2.97
N ILE A 216 1.65 8.72 -3.71
CA ILE A 216 3.01 8.98 -3.30
C ILE A 216 3.08 10.32 -2.55
N PRO A 217 3.72 10.38 -1.37
CA PRO A 217 3.83 11.61 -0.60
C PRO A 217 4.86 12.57 -1.23
N ALA A 218 4.71 13.86 -0.94
CA ALA A 218 5.48 14.94 -1.57
C ALA A 218 7.01 14.81 -1.35
N ASN A 219 7.45 14.21 -0.25
CA ASN A 219 8.88 13.99 0.01
C ASN A 219 9.53 13.08 -1.05
N GLU A 220 8.78 12.14 -1.61
CA GLU A 220 9.30 11.29 -2.69
C GLU A 220 9.30 12.01 -4.03
N TYR A 221 8.32 12.88 -4.32
CA TYR A 221 8.37 13.78 -5.48
C TYR A 221 9.61 14.67 -5.44
N ARG A 222 9.93 15.21 -4.25
CA ARG A 222 11.15 16.00 -4.03
C ARG A 222 12.42 15.17 -4.24
N ALA A 223 12.47 13.94 -3.76
CA ALA A 223 13.61 13.05 -4.00
C ALA A 223 13.81 12.77 -5.50
N VAL A 224 12.73 12.60 -6.26
CA VAL A 224 12.80 12.46 -7.72
C VAL A 224 13.26 13.75 -8.39
N LEU A 225 12.75 14.91 -7.96
CA LEU A 225 13.22 16.22 -8.44
C LEU A 225 14.72 16.42 -8.19
N GLU A 226 15.19 16.14 -6.98
CA GLU A 226 16.61 16.26 -6.61
C GLU A 226 17.49 15.33 -7.45
N THR A 227 17.03 14.10 -7.70
CA THR A 227 17.78 13.10 -8.45
C THR A 227 17.77 13.40 -9.96
N THR A 228 16.60 13.69 -10.52
CA THR A 228 16.40 13.82 -11.97
C THR A 228 16.58 15.26 -12.48
N GLY A 229 16.51 16.25 -11.59
CA GLY A 229 16.46 17.66 -11.92
C GLY A 229 15.15 18.10 -12.59
N THR A 230 14.11 17.29 -12.57
CA THR A 230 12.79 17.62 -13.14
C THR A 230 11.69 17.16 -12.19
N GLU A 231 10.69 18.02 -11.96
CA GLU A 231 9.57 17.71 -11.09
C GLU A 231 8.63 16.72 -11.79
N PRO A 232 8.29 15.58 -11.15
CA PRO A 232 7.26 14.69 -11.66
C PRO A 232 5.89 15.39 -11.67
N ALA A 233 5.10 15.13 -12.71
CA ALA A 233 3.71 15.58 -12.75
C ALA A 233 2.85 14.74 -11.80
N ARG A 234 2.99 13.42 -11.85
CA ARG A 234 2.19 12.45 -11.08
C ARG A 234 3.00 11.19 -10.80
N MET A 235 2.69 10.52 -9.70
CA MET A 235 3.35 9.28 -9.28
C MET A 235 2.33 8.33 -8.65
N TRP A 236 2.40 7.06 -9.04
CA TRP A 236 1.59 5.98 -8.49
C TRP A 236 2.44 4.77 -8.16
N ARG A 237 2.17 4.12 -7.03
CA ARG A 237 2.83 2.86 -6.65
C ARG A 237 1.84 1.73 -6.57
N TYR A 238 1.94 0.78 -7.50
CA TYR A 238 1.12 -0.43 -7.51
C TYR A 238 1.83 -1.58 -6.80
N LYS A 239 1.03 -2.42 -6.13
CA LYS A 239 1.53 -3.56 -5.35
C LYS A 239 0.96 -4.88 -5.83
N TYR A 240 1.82 -5.87 -5.99
CA TYR A 240 1.43 -7.26 -6.23
C TYR A 240 1.73 -8.13 -5.00
N LEU A 241 0.79 -8.99 -4.61
CA LEU A 241 0.94 -9.94 -3.51
C LEU A 241 1.28 -11.33 -4.05
N VAL A 242 2.40 -11.89 -3.59
CA VAL A 242 2.84 -13.25 -3.92
C VAL A 242 2.40 -14.22 -2.82
N PRO A 243 1.91 -15.43 -3.16
CA PRO A 243 1.57 -16.46 -2.17
C PRO A 243 2.66 -16.69 -1.12
N GLY A 244 2.25 -16.71 0.15
CA GLY A 244 3.12 -16.95 1.30
C GLY A 244 4.02 -15.78 1.71
N PHE A 245 3.82 -14.56 1.18
CA PHE A 245 4.63 -13.39 1.57
C PHE A 245 4.53 -13.08 3.08
N LEU A 246 3.40 -13.40 3.72
CA LEU A 246 3.21 -13.21 5.16
C LEU A 246 4.02 -14.20 5.99
N GLY A 247 4.33 -15.40 5.49
CA GLY A 247 5.15 -16.40 6.19
C GLY A 247 6.67 -16.17 6.05
N LYS A 248 7.09 -15.03 5.48
CA LYS A 248 8.51 -14.69 5.31
C LYS A 248 9.12 -14.15 6.61
N LYS A 249 10.46 -14.07 6.63
CA LYS A 249 11.19 -13.38 7.71
C LYS A 249 10.66 -11.95 7.88
N SER A 250 10.70 -11.43 9.10
CA SER A 250 10.07 -10.16 9.49
C SER A 250 10.33 -8.99 8.53
N LEU A 251 11.58 -8.84 8.04
CA LEU A 251 11.96 -7.78 7.11
C LEU A 251 11.38 -7.96 5.70
N GLU A 252 11.57 -9.14 5.09
CA GLU A 252 11.01 -9.47 3.77
C GLU A 252 9.47 -9.38 3.77
N ARG A 253 8.85 -9.84 4.85
CA ARG A 253 7.40 -9.75 5.09
C ARG A 253 6.93 -8.29 5.08
N TRP A 254 7.62 -7.43 5.84
CA TRP A 254 7.28 -6.01 5.92
C TRP A 254 7.40 -5.33 4.55
N LEU A 255 8.52 -5.53 3.87
CA LEU A 255 8.79 -4.92 2.56
C LEU A 255 7.91 -5.45 1.42
N SER A 256 7.33 -6.65 1.57
CA SER A 256 6.41 -7.22 0.58
C SER A 256 4.94 -6.87 0.83
N GLY A 257 4.60 -6.26 1.97
CA GLY A 257 3.22 -5.91 2.33
C GLY A 257 2.69 -4.65 1.63
N PRO A 258 1.39 -4.34 1.77
CA PRO A 258 0.74 -3.20 1.10
C PRO A 258 1.04 -1.83 1.74
N SER A 259 1.93 -1.76 2.73
CA SER A 259 2.30 -0.49 3.34
C SER A 259 2.99 0.43 2.35
N LEU A 260 2.73 1.74 2.44
CA LEU A 260 3.34 2.75 1.57
C LEU A 260 4.87 2.64 1.51
N LYS A 261 5.52 2.33 2.65
CA LYS A 261 6.98 2.23 2.77
C LYS A 261 7.57 0.93 2.21
N ALA A 262 6.72 -0.02 1.83
CA ALA A 262 7.14 -1.36 1.43
C ALA A 262 7.30 -1.43 -0.10
N TYR A 263 8.55 -1.54 -0.57
CA TYR A 263 8.89 -1.51 -2.01
C TYR A 263 9.05 -2.88 -2.69
N GLY A 264 8.89 -4.01 -2.00
CA GLY A 264 8.94 -5.34 -2.61
C GLY A 264 7.75 -5.57 -3.56
N ASN A 265 7.89 -6.37 -4.62
CA ASN A 265 6.83 -6.70 -5.59
C ASN A 265 6.03 -5.47 -6.09
N THR A 266 6.74 -4.37 -6.35
CA THR A 266 6.16 -3.06 -6.63
C THR A 266 6.38 -2.66 -8.08
N PHE A 267 5.39 -2.00 -8.66
CA PHE A 267 5.45 -1.33 -9.96
C PHE A 267 5.07 0.14 -9.77
N GLU A 268 6.04 1.03 -9.85
CA GLU A 268 5.86 2.46 -9.67
C GLU A 268 5.98 3.19 -11.01
N ILE A 269 5.03 4.09 -11.26
CA ILE A 269 4.93 4.90 -12.46
C ILE A 269 5.17 6.34 -12.05
N ILE A 270 6.20 6.96 -12.64
CA ILE A 270 6.55 8.37 -12.43
C ILE A 270 6.34 9.08 -13.76
N GLU A 271 5.29 9.90 -13.86
CA GLU A 271 4.95 10.63 -15.06
C GLU A 271 5.63 12.00 -15.07
N PHE A 272 6.25 12.36 -16.19
CA PHE A 272 6.80 13.68 -16.46
C PHE A 272 5.99 14.40 -17.54
N ALA A 273 6.20 15.72 -17.64
CA ALA A 273 5.60 16.52 -18.71
C ALA A 273 6.09 16.08 -20.10
N GLU A 274 7.37 15.69 -20.21
CA GLU A 274 8.06 15.41 -21.48
C GLU A 274 8.77 14.05 -21.46
N GLU A 275 8.82 13.36 -22.60
CA GLU A 275 9.53 12.08 -22.77
C GLU A 275 11.05 12.20 -22.59
N SER A 276 11.61 13.35 -22.96
CA SER A 276 13.03 13.64 -22.76
C SER A 276 13.40 13.68 -21.27
N ALA A 277 12.53 14.21 -20.42
CA ALA A 277 12.72 14.26 -18.98
C ALA A 277 12.76 12.84 -18.38
N ALA A 278 11.83 11.97 -18.78
CA ALA A 278 11.83 10.57 -18.34
C ALA A 278 13.11 9.83 -18.78
N SER A 279 13.51 9.98 -20.04
CA SER A 279 14.71 9.33 -20.58
C SER A 279 16.00 9.77 -19.87
N GLN A 280 16.14 11.08 -19.61
CA GLN A 280 17.28 11.61 -18.85
C GLN A 280 17.21 11.25 -17.37
N GLY A 281 16.01 11.23 -16.79
CA GLY A 281 15.79 10.85 -15.40
C GLY A 281 16.24 9.42 -15.12
N VAL A 282 15.98 8.46 -16.02
CA VAL A 282 16.49 7.08 -15.88
C VAL A 282 18.01 7.06 -15.72
N LEU A 283 18.74 7.81 -16.55
CA LEU A 283 20.21 7.85 -16.49
C LEU A 283 20.71 8.41 -15.15
N LYS A 284 20.02 9.41 -14.61
CA LYS A 284 20.37 10.04 -13.32
C LYS A 284 19.99 9.19 -12.10
N MET A 285 18.90 8.43 -12.19
CA MET A 285 18.47 7.52 -11.13
C MET A 285 19.33 6.25 -11.05
N THR A 286 20.08 5.95 -12.10
CA THR A 286 20.96 4.78 -12.15
C THR A 286 22.32 5.12 -11.56
N ARG A 287 22.77 4.31 -10.60
CA ARG A 287 24.04 4.47 -9.87
C ARG A 287 25.01 3.34 -10.18
N GLU A 288 26.21 3.43 -9.61
CA GLU A 288 27.20 2.35 -9.69
C GLU A 288 26.59 1.00 -9.25
N GLY A 289 26.86 -0.05 -10.02
CA GLY A 289 26.29 -1.38 -9.84
C GLY A 289 25.03 -1.67 -10.67
N PHE A 290 24.38 -0.66 -11.26
CA PHE A 290 23.32 -0.87 -12.24
C PHE A 290 23.91 -1.28 -13.60
N LYS A 291 23.28 -2.25 -14.24
CA LYS A 291 23.68 -2.78 -15.56
C LYS A 291 22.52 -2.68 -16.54
N SER A 292 22.83 -2.75 -17.83
CA SER A 292 21.79 -2.89 -18.86
C SER A 292 20.92 -4.13 -18.56
N ALA A 293 19.60 -3.95 -18.52
CA ALA A 293 18.67 -5.03 -18.19
C ALA A 293 18.32 -5.91 -19.41
N GLY A 294 18.73 -5.53 -20.62
CA GLY A 294 18.47 -6.31 -21.84
C GLY A 294 16.99 -6.44 -22.20
N ILE A 295 16.13 -5.52 -21.74
CA ILE A 295 14.69 -5.58 -21.97
C ILE A 295 14.39 -5.11 -23.40
N GLU A 296 13.80 -5.99 -24.20
CA GLU A 296 13.39 -5.71 -25.58
C GLU A 296 12.34 -4.57 -25.63
N GLY A 297 12.63 -3.56 -26.46
CA GLY A 297 11.83 -2.34 -26.60
C GLY A 297 12.26 -1.20 -25.67
N PHE A 298 13.09 -1.47 -24.65
CA PHE A 298 13.46 -0.48 -23.63
C PHE A 298 14.99 -0.37 -23.48
N LYS A 299 15.64 0.34 -24.41
CA LYS A 299 17.11 0.53 -24.40
C LYS A 299 17.64 1.26 -23.15
N SER A 300 16.80 2.09 -22.53
CA SER A 300 17.10 2.79 -21.29
C SER A 300 17.05 1.88 -20.06
N ALA A 301 16.53 0.65 -20.17
CA ALA A 301 16.35 -0.21 -19.02
C ALA A 301 17.68 -0.55 -18.32
N ARG A 302 17.70 -0.31 -17.01
CA ARG A 302 18.80 -0.63 -16.12
C ARG A 302 18.28 -1.42 -14.94
N THR A 303 19.06 -2.38 -14.46
CA THR A 303 18.74 -3.15 -13.26
C THR A 303 19.95 -3.20 -12.33
N GLY A 304 19.70 -3.12 -11.04
CA GLY A 304 20.74 -3.16 -10.02
C GLY A 304 20.18 -3.48 -8.65
N PRO A 305 21.04 -3.73 -7.65
CA PRO A 305 20.59 -4.04 -6.31
C PRO A 305 19.86 -2.85 -5.67
N GLN A 306 18.79 -3.16 -4.93
CA GLN A 306 18.16 -2.22 -4.01
C GLN A 306 19.22 -1.64 -3.04
N ALA A 307 19.03 -0.38 -2.63
CA ALA A 307 19.86 0.23 -1.59
C ALA A 307 19.73 -0.52 -0.26
N THR A 308 20.86 -0.66 0.42
CA THR A 308 20.98 -1.20 1.77
C THR A 308 21.18 -0.07 2.77
N ASP A 309 20.83 -0.32 4.03
CA ASP A 309 21.03 0.59 5.17
C ASP A 309 21.43 -0.22 6.42
N GLU A 310 21.48 0.41 7.60
CA GLU A 310 21.82 -0.28 8.86
C GLU A 310 20.83 -1.39 9.26
N VAL A 311 19.62 -1.42 8.68
CA VAL A 311 18.59 -2.44 8.94
C VAL A 311 18.63 -3.55 7.88
N MET A 312 19.07 -3.24 6.66
CA MET A 312 19.14 -4.16 5.53
C MET A 312 20.57 -4.33 5.04
N GLU A 313 21.33 -5.26 5.64
CA GLU A 313 22.74 -5.52 5.27
C GLU A 313 22.94 -6.05 3.84
N LYS A 314 21.88 -6.63 3.23
CA LYS A 314 21.92 -7.19 1.88
C LYS A 314 20.67 -6.83 1.09
N PRO A 315 20.80 -6.51 -0.21
CA PRO A 315 19.63 -6.26 -1.07
C PRO A 315 18.72 -7.49 -1.10
N ILE A 316 17.43 -7.28 -0.92
CA ILE A 316 16.42 -8.35 -1.03
C ILE A 316 15.94 -8.47 -2.48
N TRP A 317 15.83 -7.33 -3.18
CA TRP A 317 15.42 -7.28 -4.59
C TRP A 317 16.45 -6.54 -5.44
N ASN A 318 16.37 -6.82 -6.74
CA ASN A 318 16.88 -5.89 -7.75
C ASN A 318 15.78 -4.90 -8.11
N ILE A 319 16.18 -3.66 -8.36
CA ILE A 319 15.32 -2.61 -8.90
C ILE A 319 15.61 -2.53 -10.39
N THR A 320 14.56 -2.55 -11.20
CA THR A 320 14.60 -2.25 -12.63
C THR A 320 14.03 -0.86 -12.84
N THR A 321 14.81 -0.02 -13.51
CA THR A 321 14.44 1.35 -13.90
C THR A 321 14.46 1.46 -15.42
N LEU A 322 13.39 1.95 -16.04
CA LEU A 322 13.33 2.18 -17.49
C LEU A 322 12.44 3.38 -17.84
N ALA A 323 12.57 3.89 -19.05
CA ALA A 323 11.68 4.94 -19.57
C ALA A 323 10.64 4.32 -20.52
N ALA A 324 9.38 4.71 -20.37
CA ALA A 324 8.24 4.27 -21.16
C ALA A 324 7.42 5.50 -21.60
N GLY A 325 7.82 6.10 -22.73
CA GLY A 325 7.29 7.40 -23.16
C GLY A 325 7.64 8.49 -22.14
N ARG A 326 6.64 9.24 -21.69
CA ARG A 326 6.79 10.28 -20.65
C ARG A 326 6.95 9.74 -19.22
N ASN A 327 6.99 8.43 -19.05
CA ASN A 327 7.02 7.81 -17.73
C ASN A 327 8.39 7.19 -17.44
N ILE A 328 8.84 7.28 -16.19
CA ILE A 328 9.84 6.37 -15.64
C ILE A 328 9.09 5.27 -14.89
N ILE A 329 9.51 4.03 -15.14
CA ILE A 329 9.07 2.87 -14.39
C ILE A 329 10.16 2.50 -13.40
N LEU A 330 9.80 2.38 -12.13
CA LEU A 330 10.62 1.76 -11.09
C LEU A 330 9.93 0.49 -10.61
N ALA A 331 10.58 -0.66 -10.74
CA ALA A 331 9.98 -1.94 -10.37
C ALA A 331 10.94 -2.84 -9.60
N THR A 332 10.41 -3.52 -8.59
CA THR A 332 11.05 -4.68 -7.94
C THR A 332 10.47 -6.00 -8.43
N LEU A 333 9.83 -5.96 -9.60
CA LEU A 333 9.30 -7.11 -10.31
C LEU A 333 10.39 -7.77 -11.17
N PRO A 334 10.21 -9.04 -11.58
CA PRO A 334 11.05 -9.65 -12.60
C PRO A 334 11.13 -8.79 -13.88
N PRO A 335 12.26 -8.78 -14.60
CA PRO A 335 12.45 -7.95 -15.79
C PRO A 335 11.41 -8.17 -16.89
N ASP A 336 10.98 -9.41 -17.10
CA ASP A 336 9.96 -9.80 -18.09
C ASP A 336 8.57 -9.23 -17.76
N GLN A 337 8.19 -9.28 -16.48
CA GLN A 337 6.94 -8.66 -16.02
C GLN A 337 7.03 -7.13 -16.07
N THR A 338 8.16 -6.57 -15.64
CA THR A 338 8.41 -5.12 -15.72
C THR A 338 8.27 -4.64 -17.17
N ALA A 339 8.84 -5.36 -18.13
CA ALA A 339 8.72 -5.06 -19.55
C ALA A 339 7.27 -5.09 -20.03
N THR A 340 6.52 -6.11 -19.62
CA THR A 340 5.12 -6.29 -20.02
C THR A 340 4.26 -5.12 -19.54
N LEU A 341 4.37 -4.77 -18.27
CA LEU A 341 3.64 -3.64 -17.69
C LEU A 341 4.08 -2.29 -18.26
N ALA A 342 5.38 -2.11 -18.50
CA ALA A 342 5.91 -0.90 -19.12
C ALA A 342 5.36 -0.65 -20.54
N ARG A 343 5.10 -1.72 -21.33
CA ARG A 343 4.47 -1.58 -22.65
C ARG A 343 3.03 -1.10 -22.54
N LEU A 344 2.29 -1.54 -21.53
CA LEU A 344 0.93 -1.05 -21.28
C LEU A 344 0.95 0.44 -20.96
N VAL A 345 1.86 0.88 -20.09
CA VAL A 345 2.04 2.30 -19.76
C VAL A 345 2.42 3.12 -21.00
N GLN A 346 3.37 2.64 -21.81
CA GLN A 346 3.78 3.33 -23.04
C GLN A 346 2.63 3.44 -24.05
N GLY A 347 1.81 2.39 -24.20
CA GLY A 347 0.65 2.37 -25.08
C GLY A 347 -0.52 3.23 -24.61
N ALA A 348 -0.69 3.38 -23.29
CA ALA A 348 -1.73 4.21 -22.68
C ALA A 348 -1.51 5.71 -22.91
N THR A 349 -0.27 6.15 -23.10
CA THR A 349 0.08 7.55 -23.40
C THR A 349 -0.44 8.09 -24.74
N VAL A 350 -1.11 7.27 -25.57
CA VAL A 350 -1.65 7.67 -26.88
C VAL A 350 -3.18 7.79 -26.82
N LYS A 351 -3.70 8.68 -25.98
CA LYS A 351 -4.98 9.35 -26.23
C LYS A 351 -4.85 10.82 -25.87
N PRO A 352 -4.69 11.73 -26.86
CA PRO A 352 -4.95 13.14 -26.61
C PRO A 352 -6.44 13.26 -26.25
N GLN A 353 -6.73 13.95 -25.13
CA GLN A 353 -8.06 14.49 -24.88
C GLN A 353 -8.33 15.66 -25.81
#